data_AF-A0A925Q541-F1
#
_entry.id   AF-A0A925Q541-F1
#
_cell.length_a   1.000
_cell.length_b   1.000
_cell.length_c   1.000
_cell.angle_alpha   90.00
_cell.angle_beta   90.00
_cell.angle_gamma   90.00
#
_symmetry.space_group_name_H-M   'P 1'
#
loop_
_entity.id
_entity.type
_entity.pdbx_description
1 polymer ?
#
loop_
_entity_poly.entity_id
_entity_poly.type
_entity_poly.pdbx_seq_one_letter_code
_entity_poly.pdbx_strand_id
1 'polypeptide(L)'
;MTRTDPRSSPGRVVRAPTGTTLSAKSWLTEAPLRMLMNNLDPEVAERPEELVVYGGIGRAARDWDSYDRIVSTLRRLDADQNLLVKSGKPVGVFETHADAPRVLIANSNLVPRWSTWE
;
A
#
# COMPACT_ATOMS: atom_id res chain seq x y z
N MET A 1 -10.47 -12.60 25.43
CA MET A 1 -10.74 -11.67 24.31
C MET A 1 -10.02 -12.21 23.09
N THR A 2 -10.73 -12.79 22.14
CA THR A 2 -10.16 -13.28 20.87
C THR A 2 -9.60 -12.09 20.11
N ARG A 3 -8.26 -12.01 19.99
CA ARG A 3 -7.58 -10.93 19.28
C ARG A 3 -7.82 -11.10 17.79
N THR A 4 -8.63 -10.24 17.19
CA THR A 4 -8.88 -10.19 15.74
C THR A 4 -7.55 -9.98 15.02
N ASP A 5 -7.26 -10.75 13.97
CA ASP A 5 -6.05 -10.57 13.16
C ASP A 5 -6.14 -9.24 12.41
N PRO A 6 -5.22 -8.27 12.64
CA PRO A 6 -5.26 -6.96 11.98
C PRO A 6 -5.08 -7.02 10.45
N ARG A 7 -4.69 -8.19 9.93
CA ARG A 7 -4.49 -8.44 8.50
C ARG A 7 -5.74 -8.97 7.81
N SER A 8 -6.75 -9.42 8.56
CA SER A 8 -7.95 -10.04 8.00
C SER A 8 -9.14 -9.08 8.08
N SER A 9 -9.80 -8.83 6.96
CA SER A 9 -11.04 -8.05 6.89
C SER A 9 -12.07 -8.76 5.98
N PRO A 10 -12.72 -9.83 6.47
CA PRO A 10 -13.68 -10.59 5.67
C PRO A 10 -14.81 -9.70 5.13
N GLY A 11 -15.17 -9.90 3.86
CA GLY A 11 -16.23 -9.14 3.18
C GLY A 11 -15.80 -7.75 2.67
N ARG A 12 -14.58 -7.29 2.97
CA ARG A 12 -14.05 -6.06 2.37
C ARG A 12 -13.61 -6.34 0.93
N VAL A 13 -14.21 -5.62 -0.01
CA VAL A 13 -13.85 -5.66 -1.43
C VAL A 13 -13.13 -4.38 -1.80
N VAL A 14 -11.93 -4.51 -2.35
CA VAL A 14 -11.15 -3.38 -2.89
C VAL A 14 -11.14 -3.50 -4.40
N ARG A 15 -11.37 -2.39 -5.12
CA ARG A 15 -11.21 -2.29 -6.57
C ARG A 15 -10.59 -0.95 -6.92
N ALA A 16 -9.79 -0.91 -7.98
CA ALA A 16 -9.22 0.33 -8.46
C ALA A 16 -10.32 1.23 -9.08
N PRO A 17 -10.34 2.54 -8.77
CA PRO A 17 -11.13 3.51 -9.53
C PRO A 17 -10.78 3.48 -11.03
N THR A 18 -11.80 3.57 -11.88
CA THR A 18 -11.66 3.62 -13.35
C THR A 18 -12.05 4.99 -13.90
N GLY A 19 -11.78 5.24 -15.18
CA GLY A 19 -12.05 6.53 -15.83
C GLY A 19 -11.03 7.62 -15.50
N THR A 20 -11.34 8.87 -15.89
CA THR A 20 -10.41 10.01 -15.87
C THR A 20 -10.54 10.91 -14.63
N THR A 21 -11.54 10.69 -13.78
CA THR A 21 -11.74 11.47 -12.56
C THR A 21 -10.71 11.09 -11.50
N LEU A 22 -10.03 12.08 -10.93
CA LEU A 22 -9.02 11.90 -9.88
C LEU A 22 -9.65 11.87 -8.48
N SER A 23 -9.12 11.03 -7.61
CA SER A 23 -9.40 11.03 -6.16
C SER A 23 -8.24 11.55 -5.32
N ALA A 24 -7.03 11.55 -5.89
CA ALA A 24 -5.83 12.21 -5.39
C ALA A 24 -5.57 13.55 -6.10
N LYS A 25 -4.56 14.31 -5.64
CA LYS A 25 -4.24 15.65 -6.15
C LYS A 25 -3.67 15.69 -7.57
N SER A 26 -3.07 14.59 -8.04
CA SER A 26 -2.47 14.49 -9.38
C SER A 26 -2.48 13.05 -9.89
N TRP A 27 -2.24 12.85 -11.19
CA TRP A 27 -2.03 11.52 -11.77
C TRP A 27 -0.84 10.78 -11.15
N LEU A 28 0.22 11.50 -10.74
CA LEU A 28 1.41 10.89 -10.11
C LEU A 28 1.12 10.30 -8.73
N THR A 29 0.08 10.78 -8.05
CA THR A 29 -0.39 10.25 -6.75
C THR A 29 -1.59 9.32 -6.91
N GLU A 30 -2.42 9.53 -7.93
CA GLU A 30 -3.55 8.65 -8.28
C GLU A 30 -3.07 7.30 -8.83
N ALA A 31 -2.02 7.28 -9.64
CA ALA A 31 -1.48 6.06 -10.21
C ALA A 31 -1.07 5.03 -9.13
N PRO A 32 -0.20 5.35 -8.15
CA PRO A 32 0.15 4.39 -7.09
C PRO A 32 -1.07 4.02 -6.22
N LEU A 33 -2.05 4.92 -6.05
CA LEU A 33 -3.28 4.62 -5.33
C LEU A 33 -4.11 3.54 -6.06
N ARG A 34 -4.34 3.72 -7.37
CA ARG A 34 -5.07 2.74 -8.19
C ARG A 34 -4.32 1.43 -8.29
N MET A 35 -3.00 1.46 -8.44
CA MET A 35 -2.19 0.24 -8.51
C MET A 35 -2.20 -0.53 -7.18
N LEU A 36 -2.16 0.16 -6.03
CA LEU A 36 -2.34 -0.47 -4.73
C LEU A 36 -3.70 -1.15 -4.61
N MET A 37 -4.77 -0.48 -5.06
CA MET A 37 -6.12 -1.04 -5.03
C MET A 37 -6.28 -2.21 -6.00
N ASN A 38 -5.68 -2.13 -7.19
CA ASN A 38 -5.70 -3.19 -8.19
C ASN A 38 -5.02 -4.47 -7.69
N ASN A 39 -3.92 -4.35 -6.94
CA ASN A 39 -3.27 -5.50 -6.30
C ASN A 39 -4.17 -6.24 -5.30
N LEU A 40 -5.30 -5.64 -4.89
CA LEU A 40 -6.26 -6.24 -3.96
C LEU A 40 -7.64 -6.47 -4.60
N ASP A 41 -7.74 -6.34 -5.92
CA ASP A 41 -8.96 -6.68 -6.64
C ASP A 41 -9.23 -8.19 -6.52
N PRO A 42 -10.46 -8.64 -6.21
CA PRO A 42 -10.81 -10.05 -6.19
C PRO A 42 -10.54 -10.81 -7.49
N GLU A 43 -10.48 -10.12 -8.63
CA GLU A 43 -10.13 -10.75 -9.92
C GLU A 43 -8.60 -10.85 -10.14
N VAL A 44 -7.80 -10.23 -9.27
CA VAL A 44 -6.33 -10.14 -9.38
C VAL A 44 -5.62 -10.89 -8.25
N ALA A 45 -6.05 -10.70 -7.00
CA ALA A 45 -5.38 -11.19 -5.81
C ALA A 45 -5.84 -12.60 -5.41
N GLU A 46 -4.93 -13.42 -4.88
CA GLU A 46 -5.23 -14.76 -4.38
C GLU A 46 -6.12 -14.75 -3.12
N ARG A 47 -5.85 -13.85 -2.16
CA ARG A 47 -6.63 -13.71 -0.91
C ARG A 47 -6.69 -12.23 -0.47
N PRO A 48 -7.49 -11.38 -1.15
CA PRO A 48 -7.50 -9.93 -0.95
C PRO A 48 -7.96 -9.49 0.45
N GLU A 49 -8.86 -10.23 1.10
CA GLU A 49 -9.34 -9.98 2.47
C GLU A 49 -8.22 -10.09 3.52
N GLU A 50 -7.16 -10.82 3.18
CA GLU A 50 -5.92 -10.91 3.94
C GLU A 50 -4.80 -10.00 3.39
N LEU A 51 -5.09 -9.12 2.44
CA LEU A 51 -4.09 -8.30 1.74
C LEU A 51 -3.07 -9.10 0.90
N VAL A 52 -3.26 -10.41 0.72
CA VAL A 52 -2.33 -11.29 0.00
C VAL A 52 -2.61 -11.20 -1.50
N VAL A 53 -1.58 -10.84 -2.26
CA VAL A 53 -1.67 -10.69 -3.72
C VAL A 53 -1.37 -12.02 -4.40
N TYR A 54 -0.15 -12.55 -4.22
CA TYR A 54 0.28 -13.84 -4.75
C TYR A 54 1.54 -14.33 -4.00
N GLY A 55 1.99 -15.55 -4.29
CA GLY A 55 3.29 -16.04 -3.82
C GLY A 55 3.30 -16.37 -2.32
N GLY A 56 2.24 -17.03 -1.85
CA GLY A 56 2.13 -17.47 -0.45
C GLY A 56 1.65 -16.36 0.47
N ILE A 57 2.57 -15.55 1.01
CA ILE A 57 2.27 -14.48 1.98
C ILE A 57 2.68 -13.08 1.48
N GLY A 58 2.93 -12.92 0.18
CA GLY A 58 3.20 -11.63 -0.44
C GLY A 58 1.99 -10.69 -0.33
N ARG A 59 2.10 -9.64 0.49
CA ARG A 59 0.98 -8.71 0.78
C ARG A 59 1.20 -7.32 0.19
N ALA A 60 0.10 -6.65 -0.16
CA ALA A 60 0.11 -5.27 -0.67
C ALA A 60 0.37 -4.22 0.42
N ALA A 61 -0.05 -4.50 1.66
CA ALA A 61 0.19 -3.68 2.84
C ALA A 61 0.44 -4.58 4.06
N ARG A 62 0.97 -4.02 5.14
CA ARG A 62 1.29 -4.80 6.36
C ARG A 62 0.05 -5.37 7.04
N ASP A 63 -0.96 -4.53 7.16
CA ASP A 63 -2.24 -4.74 7.83
C ASP A 63 -3.24 -3.71 7.29
N TRP A 64 -4.52 -3.83 7.66
CA TRP A 64 -5.56 -2.97 7.11
C TRP A 64 -5.44 -1.51 7.56
N ASP A 65 -4.97 -1.24 8.78
CA ASP A 65 -4.65 0.14 9.22
C ASP A 65 -3.57 0.76 8.33
N SER A 66 -2.51 0.02 8.02
CA SER A 66 -1.46 0.48 7.12
C SER A 66 -1.99 0.74 5.71
N TYR A 67 -2.85 -0.13 5.18
CA TYR A 67 -3.50 0.08 3.88
C TYR A 67 -4.33 1.37 3.88
N ASP A 68 -5.20 1.55 4.87
CA ASP A 68 -6.08 2.73 4.97
C ASP A 68 -5.29 4.03 5.09
N ARG A 69 -4.18 3.99 5.84
CA ARG A 69 -3.26 5.12 5.96
C ARG A 69 -2.49 5.40 4.69
N ILE A 70 -2.09 4.39 3.91
CA ILE A 70 -1.45 4.61 2.60
C ILE A 70 -2.46 5.28 1.65
N VAL A 71 -3.68 4.75 1.56
CA VAL A 71 -4.75 5.30 0.71
C VAL A 71 -5.04 6.76 1.09
N SER A 72 -5.25 7.03 2.37
CA SER A 72 -5.50 8.39 2.88
C SER A 72 -4.32 9.33 2.57
N THR A 73 -3.09 8.85 2.75
CA THR A 73 -1.89 9.67 2.50
C THR A 73 -1.73 9.99 1.03
N LEU A 74 -1.87 9.02 0.12
CA LEU A 74 -1.77 9.23 -1.33
C LEU A 74 -2.81 10.23 -1.85
N ARG A 75 -4.03 10.24 -1.29
CA ARG A 75 -5.07 11.20 -1.67
C ARG A 75 -4.71 12.65 -1.35
N ARG A 76 -3.95 12.88 -0.26
CA ARG A 76 -3.57 14.23 0.20
C ARG A 76 -2.14 14.65 -0.13
N LEU A 77 -1.32 13.74 -0.67
CA LEU A 77 0.12 13.96 -0.90
C LEU A 77 0.33 15.07 -1.94
N ASP A 78 1.15 16.07 -1.59
CA ASP A 78 1.46 17.17 -2.49
C ASP A 78 2.49 16.80 -3.56
N ALA A 79 2.58 17.60 -4.61
CA ALA A 79 3.43 17.35 -5.77
C ALA A 79 4.93 17.42 -5.45
N ASP A 80 5.31 18.05 -4.35
CA ASP A 80 6.68 18.18 -3.83
C ASP A 80 6.92 17.28 -2.60
N GLN A 81 6.05 16.30 -2.35
CA GLN A 81 6.16 15.40 -1.21
C GLN A 81 6.37 13.94 -1.64
N ASN A 82 7.05 13.19 -0.77
CA ASN A 82 7.29 11.76 -0.93
C ASN A 82 6.71 11.00 0.25
N LEU A 83 5.96 9.93 -0.01
CA LEU A 83 5.56 8.94 0.99
C LEU A 83 6.64 7.85 1.12
N LEU A 84 7.09 7.59 2.35
CA LEU A 84 7.93 6.43 2.67
C LEU A 84 7.09 5.25 3.17
N VAL A 85 7.20 4.11 2.49
CA VAL A 85 6.55 2.84 2.89
C VAL A 85 7.63 1.83 3.28
N LYS A 86 7.63 1.44 4.56
CA LYS A 86 8.56 0.44 5.10
C LYS A 86 7.82 -0.85 5.42
N SER A 87 8.15 -1.94 4.74
CA SER A 87 7.51 -3.26 4.86
C SER A 87 5.98 -3.12 4.96
N GLY A 88 5.37 -2.51 3.94
CA GLY A 88 3.93 -2.30 3.81
C GLY A 88 3.29 -1.30 4.79
N LYS A 89 4.05 -0.53 5.56
CA LYS A 89 3.54 0.50 6.50
C LYS A 89 3.95 1.91 6.05
N PRO A 90 3.02 2.89 6.01
CA PRO A 90 3.36 4.29 5.73
C PRO A 90 4.03 4.90 6.97
N VAL A 91 5.33 5.19 6.89
CA VAL A 91 6.13 5.63 8.05
C VAL A 91 6.40 7.12 8.11
N GLY A 92 6.29 7.84 6.99
CA GLY A 92 6.50 9.29 6.96
C GLY A 92 6.23 9.90 5.60
N VAL A 93 6.01 11.21 5.60
CA VAL A 93 5.95 12.06 4.42
C VAL A 93 7.02 13.13 4.58
N PHE A 94 7.80 13.36 3.54
CA PHE A 94 8.87 14.35 3.53
C PHE A 94 8.74 15.23 2.30
N GLU A 95 9.07 16.51 2.45
CA GLU A 95 9.21 17.45 1.35
C GLU A 95 10.48 17.13 0.55
N THR A 96 10.37 17.20 -0.77
CA THR A 96 11.41 16.92 -1.76
C THR A 96 11.28 17.95 -2.91
N HIS A 97 10.83 17.54 -4.09
CA HIS A 97 10.58 18.39 -5.26
C HIS A 97 9.69 17.64 -6.27
N ALA A 98 9.13 18.36 -7.26
CA ALA A 98 8.18 17.81 -8.23
C ALA A 98 8.70 16.61 -9.03
N ASP A 99 10.00 16.61 -9.37
CA ASP A 99 10.63 15.54 -10.16
C ASP A 99 11.04 14.30 -9.34
N ALA A 100 10.88 14.34 -8.01
CA ALA A 100 11.17 13.19 -7.15
C ALA A 100 10.05 12.11 -7.26
N PRO A 101 10.33 10.84 -6.92
CA PRO A 101 9.30 9.81 -6.85
C PRO A 101 8.27 10.13 -5.76
N ARG A 102 6.96 10.00 -6.05
CA ARG A 102 5.92 10.22 -5.03
C ARG A 102 5.92 9.19 -3.90
N VAL A 103 6.43 7.98 -4.15
CA VAL A 103 6.47 6.90 -3.16
C VAL A 103 7.82 6.18 -3.22
N LEU A 104 8.44 5.99 -2.07
CA LEU A 104 9.64 5.16 -1.90
C LEU A 104 9.29 3.96 -1.03
N ILE A 105 9.58 2.75 -1.52
CA ILE A 105 9.18 1.48 -0.89
C ILE A 105 10.41 0.65 -0.55
N ALA A 106 10.51 0.21 0.69
CA ALA A 106 11.52 -0.75 1.15
C ALA A 106 10.84 -1.87 1.94
N ASN A 107 10.68 -3.04 1.32
CA ASN A 107 9.96 -4.17 1.89
C ASN A 107 10.91 -5.33 2.19
N SER A 108 10.74 -5.94 3.37
CA SER A 108 11.38 -7.20 3.77
C SER A 108 12.92 -7.21 3.79
N ASN A 109 13.56 -6.04 3.72
CA ASN A 109 15.00 -5.92 3.86
C ASN A 109 15.42 -6.25 5.29
N LEU A 110 16.30 -7.23 5.43
CA LEU A 110 16.94 -7.65 6.67
C LEU A 110 18.46 -7.55 6.50
N VAL A 111 19.17 -7.25 7.59
CA VAL A 111 20.64 -7.28 7.53
C VAL A 111 21.09 -8.73 7.25
N PRO A 112 22.06 -9.00 6.36
CA PRO A 112 22.26 -10.33 5.77
C PRO A 112 22.40 -11.48 6.78
N ARG A 113 23.04 -11.23 7.93
CA ARG A 113 23.20 -12.22 9.01
C ARG A 113 21.87 -12.76 9.55
N TRP A 114 20.80 -11.99 9.43
CA TRP A 114 19.44 -12.27 9.93
C TRP A 114 18.41 -12.41 8.79
N SER A 115 18.84 -12.56 7.54
CA SER A 115 17.93 -12.70 6.39
C SER A 115 17.39 -14.13 6.27
N THR A 116 16.74 -14.62 7.32
CA THR A 116 16.17 -15.96 7.46
C THR A 116 14.64 -15.89 7.59
N TRP A 117 13.96 -17.03 7.53
CA TRP A 117 12.50 -17.09 7.68
C TRP A 117 12.07 -17.26 9.14
N GLU A 118 12.93 -17.85 9.96
CA GLU A 118 12.83 -17.95 11.43
C GLU A 118 13.02 -16.59 12.11
#